data_AF-S6TQ51-F1
#
_entry.id   AF-S6TQ51-F1
#
_cell.length_a   1.000
_cell.length_b   1.000
_cell.length_c   1.000
_cell.angle_alpha   90.00
_cell.angle_beta   90.00
_cell.angle_gamma   90.00
#
_symmetry.space_group_name_H-M   'P 1'
#
loop_
_entity.id
_entity.type
_entity.pdbx_description
1 polymer ?
#
loop_
_entity_poly.entity_id
_entity_poly.type
_entity_poly.pdbx_seq_one_letter_code
_entity_poly.pdbx_strand_id
1 'polypeptide(L)'
;MREQHLISVLPGILDIEETGLDLIASTKTQRVKFLDNCICALDGDCPKKLMIFTRKARTCGICPYAIFGIDHLPGLNATIRDLANRVDHLKPRLQQLHKHQPHSSNTEIVYDELSLSALELAGYRQVVQILEKNWREEKFPKGYITRHRDLANAVRHSVDMDDPKQRVLSMLLDMSLFPALASEHYPLILEEMARNPELLIVVNQPVDERERYIGQILSIMNGAGLSFGDIAAYGLSHPSALSPKDRASMAMVH
;
A
#
# COMPACT_ATOMS: atom_id res chain seq x y z
N MET A 1 20.56 12.64 9.12
CA MET A 1 19.39 12.19 9.91
C MET A 1 18.46 13.31 10.34
N ARG A 2 18.93 14.50 10.79
CA ARG A 2 18.05 15.62 11.20
C ARG A 2 17.06 16.11 10.12
N GLU A 3 17.36 15.92 8.84
CA GLU A 3 16.55 16.40 7.71
C GLU A 3 15.42 15.44 7.26
N GLN A 4 15.39 14.22 7.79
CA GLN A 4 14.34 13.25 7.43
C GLN A 4 13.14 13.25 8.38
N HIS A 5 13.18 14.12 9.41
CA HIS A 5 12.15 14.21 10.45
C HIS A 5 11.73 12.83 10.95
N LEU A 6 12.73 12.01 11.29
CA LEU A 6 12.48 10.63 11.69
C LEU A 6 11.56 10.59 12.91
N ILE A 7 10.55 9.73 12.86
CA ILE A 7 9.60 9.51 13.95
C ILE A 7 9.51 8.01 14.26
N SER A 8 9.25 7.70 15.52
CA SER A 8 8.68 6.42 15.94
C SER A 8 7.35 6.70 16.62
N VAL A 9 6.38 5.82 16.43
CA VAL A 9 5.06 5.96 17.07
C VAL A 9 4.98 4.96 18.20
N LEU A 10 4.63 5.44 19.40
CA LEU A 10 4.33 4.61 20.56
C LEU A 10 2.84 4.28 20.56
N PRO A 11 2.44 3.05 20.22
CA PRO A 11 1.06 2.66 20.37
C PRO A 11 0.79 2.42 21.86
N GLY A 12 -0.17 3.14 22.44
CA GLY A 12 -0.54 3.00 23.86
C GLY A 12 -1.05 1.60 24.26
N ILE A 13 -1.21 0.70 23.29
CA ILE A 13 -1.58 -0.71 23.50
C ILE A 13 -0.39 -1.59 23.89
N LEU A 14 0.84 -1.15 23.60
CA LEU A 14 2.05 -1.85 23.98
C LEU A 14 2.69 -1.09 25.13
N ASP A 15 2.71 -1.71 26.30
CA ASP A 15 3.39 -1.20 27.49
C ASP A 15 4.92 -1.25 27.28
N ILE A 16 5.43 -0.25 26.57
CA ILE A 16 6.81 -0.10 26.11
C ILE A 16 7.22 1.36 26.29
N GLU A 17 8.35 1.57 26.97
CA GLU A 17 8.88 2.90 27.28
C GLU A 17 9.95 3.38 26.28
N GLU A 18 10.51 2.48 25.47
CA GLU A 18 11.59 2.76 24.52
C GLU A 18 11.12 2.61 23.07
N THR A 19 11.44 3.59 22.23
CA THR A 19 11.16 3.58 20.78
C THR A 19 12.36 3.10 19.96
N GLY A 20 12.13 2.84 18.67
CA GLY A 20 13.22 2.58 17.72
C GLY A 20 14.22 3.74 17.63
N LEU A 21 13.75 4.99 17.74
CA LEU A 21 14.63 6.15 17.79
C LEU A 21 15.49 6.17 19.05
N ASP A 22 14.92 5.89 20.20
CA ASP A 22 15.65 5.82 21.47
C ASP A 22 16.73 4.73 21.40
N LEU A 23 16.39 3.58 20.84
CA LEU A 23 17.31 2.45 20.68
C LEU A 23 18.51 2.79 19.77
N ILE A 24 18.26 3.43 18.62
CA ILE A 24 19.35 3.87 17.72
C ILE A 24 20.18 4.98 18.36
N ALA A 25 19.55 5.87 19.13
CA ALA A 25 20.25 6.96 19.80
C ALA A 25 21.14 6.45 20.94
N SER A 26 20.69 5.42 21.68
CA SER A 26 21.39 4.86 22.83
C SER A 26 22.48 3.84 22.43
N THR A 27 22.28 3.11 21.33
CA THR A 27 23.11 1.95 20.97
C THR A 27 23.91 2.16 19.68
N LYS A 28 25.21 2.43 19.81
CA LYS A 28 26.12 2.71 18.67
C LYS A 28 26.23 1.58 17.63
N THR A 29 26.04 0.34 18.05
CA THR A 29 26.15 -0.86 17.19
C THR A 29 24.80 -1.45 16.84
N GLN A 30 23.72 -0.68 16.99
CA GLN A 30 22.37 -1.16 16.70
C GLN A 30 22.28 -1.58 15.23
N ARG A 31 21.89 -2.84 15.00
CA ARG A 31 21.60 -3.31 13.65
C ARG A 31 20.23 -2.79 13.22
N VAL A 32 20.18 -2.27 12.01
CA VAL A 32 18.96 -1.73 11.42
C VAL A 32 18.71 -2.35 10.07
N LYS A 33 17.44 -2.56 9.75
CA LYS A 33 17.01 -3.04 8.44
C LYS A 33 16.17 -1.97 7.76
N PHE A 34 16.56 -1.60 6.55
CA PHE A 34 15.80 -0.69 5.71
C PHE A 34 14.73 -1.49 4.96
N LEU A 35 13.48 -1.07 5.09
CA LEU A 35 12.32 -1.62 4.40
C LEU A 35 11.63 -0.49 3.62
N ASP A 36 10.82 -0.84 2.63
CA ASP A 36 10.14 0.13 1.77
C ASP A 36 9.23 1.10 2.55
N ASN A 37 8.69 0.65 3.68
CA ASN A 37 7.75 1.40 4.50
C ASN A 37 8.29 1.84 5.87
N CYS A 38 9.48 1.40 6.29
CA CYS A 38 10.12 1.85 7.54
C CYS A 38 11.59 1.43 7.65
N ILE A 39 12.28 1.99 8.64
CA ILE A 39 13.54 1.46 9.17
C ILE A 39 13.21 0.64 10.41
N CYS A 40 13.54 -0.65 10.41
CA CYS A 40 13.38 -1.49 11.58
C CYS A 40 14.63 -1.39 12.47
N ALA A 41 14.46 -0.87 13.68
CA ALA A 41 15.54 -0.76 14.66
C ALA A 41 15.98 -2.11 15.24
N LEU A 42 15.28 -3.21 14.93
CA LEU A 42 15.58 -4.56 15.41
C LEU A 42 15.97 -5.52 14.26
N ASP A 43 16.39 -4.99 13.12
CA ASP A 43 16.89 -5.81 11.99
C ASP A 43 15.85 -6.83 11.44
N GLY A 44 14.56 -6.59 11.68
CA GLY A 44 13.45 -7.49 11.33
C GLY A 44 13.02 -8.45 12.43
N ASP A 45 13.74 -8.51 13.55
CA ASP A 45 13.40 -9.33 14.71
C ASP A 45 12.25 -8.69 15.51
N CYS A 46 11.02 -9.12 15.22
CA CYS A 46 9.82 -8.53 15.80
C CYS A 46 9.76 -8.77 17.33
N PRO A 47 9.41 -7.75 18.14
CA PRO A 47 9.34 -7.88 19.60
C PRO A 47 8.36 -8.97 20.04
N LYS A 48 8.71 -9.74 21.08
CA LYS A 48 7.84 -10.80 21.60
C LYS A 48 6.46 -10.29 22.02
N LYS A 49 6.39 -9.13 22.69
CA LYS A 49 5.10 -8.51 23.09
C LYS A 49 4.22 -8.23 21.87
N LEU A 50 4.81 -7.69 20.81
CA LEU A 50 4.10 -7.44 19.55
C LEU A 50 3.63 -8.76 18.93
N MET A 51 4.51 -9.75 18.84
CA MET A 51 4.18 -11.06 18.26
C MET A 51 3.08 -11.81 19.04
N ILE A 52 3.05 -11.69 20.36
CA ILE A 52 1.99 -12.28 21.19
C ILE A 52 0.66 -11.58 20.93
N PHE A 53 0.68 -10.25 20.80
CA PHE A 53 -0.51 -9.44 20.58
C PHE A 53 -1.09 -9.63 19.16
N THR A 54 -0.26 -9.56 18.12
CA THR A 54 -0.70 -9.57 16.73
C THR A 54 -0.78 -10.97 16.13
N ARG A 55 -0.05 -11.94 16.70
CA ARG A 55 0.21 -13.26 16.11
C ARG A 55 0.82 -13.20 14.69
N LYS A 56 1.32 -12.03 14.27
CA LYS A 56 1.82 -11.75 12.92
C LYS A 56 3.11 -10.94 12.99
N ALA A 57 4.08 -11.31 12.17
CA ALA A 57 5.31 -10.54 12.04
C ALA A 57 5.11 -9.32 11.13
N ARG A 58 6.00 -8.33 11.26
CA ARG A 58 6.05 -7.13 10.40
C ARG A 58 4.77 -6.27 10.41
N THR A 59 4.08 -6.22 11.54
CA THR A 59 2.96 -5.30 11.78
C THR A 59 3.50 -3.91 12.15
N CYS A 60 4.30 -3.34 11.25
CA CYS A 60 5.17 -2.20 11.54
C CYS A 60 4.38 -0.91 11.82
N GLY A 61 3.14 -0.79 11.33
CA GLY A 61 2.27 0.36 11.61
C GLY A 61 1.96 0.54 13.10
N ILE A 62 2.11 -0.52 13.90
CA ILE A 62 1.92 -0.51 15.37
C ILE A 62 3.17 -1.02 16.11
N CYS A 63 4.34 -1.00 15.48
CA CYS A 63 5.58 -1.40 16.12
C CYS A 63 6.33 -0.17 16.66
N PRO A 64 6.63 -0.08 17.96
CA PRO A 64 7.35 1.08 18.51
C PRO A 64 8.80 1.17 18.05
N TYR A 65 9.36 0.07 17.55
CA TYR A 65 10.72 -0.01 17.00
C TYR A 65 10.77 0.24 15.50
N ALA A 66 9.64 0.52 14.86
CA ALA A 66 9.61 1.03 13.50
C ALA A 66 9.90 2.53 13.51
N ILE A 67 10.78 2.96 12.60
CA ILE A 67 11.15 4.36 12.41
C ILE A 67 10.74 4.75 11.01
N PHE A 68 10.10 5.90 10.90
CA PHE A 68 9.56 6.42 9.65
C PHE A 68 10.17 7.78 9.38
N GLY A 69 10.27 8.13 8.10
CA GLY A 69 10.82 9.39 7.64
C GLY A 69 10.12 9.81 6.36
N ILE A 70 10.29 11.05 5.95
CA ILE A 70 9.60 11.64 4.79
C ILE A 70 9.77 10.78 3.53
N ASP A 71 10.96 10.22 3.31
CA ASP A 71 11.26 9.39 2.14
C ASP A 71 10.46 8.06 2.09
N HIS A 72 9.88 7.63 3.21
CA HIS A 72 9.01 6.45 3.26
C HIS A 72 7.56 6.75 2.85
N LEU A 73 7.16 8.02 2.65
CA LEU A 73 5.79 8.40 2.32
C LEU A 73 5.18 7.62 1.13
N PRO A 74 5.90 7.36 0.02
CA PRO A 74 5.40 6.55 -1.08
C PRO A 74 5.05 5.12 -0.67
N GLY A 75 5.98 4.41 -0.02
CA GLY A 75 5.77 3.04 0.45
C GLY A 75 4.71 2.95 1.55
N LEU A 76 4.64 3.95 2.43
CA LEU A 76 3.59 4.08 3.44
C LEU A 76 2.21 4.26 2.80
N ASN A 77 2.09 5.13 1.81
CA ASN A 77 0.83 5.36 1.09
C ASN A 77 0.39 4.10 0.31
N ALA A 78 1.31 3.37 -0.30
CA ALA A 78 1.03 2.07 -0.92
C ALA A 78 0.50 1.06 0.12
N THR A 79 1.16 0.98 1.29
CA THR A 79 0.74 0.12 2.40
C THR A 79 -0.66 0.50 2.92
N ILE A 80 -0.95 1.79 3.06
CA ILE A 80 -2.27 2.30 3.48
C ILE A 80 -3.35 1.90 2.48
N ARG A 81 -3.07 1.99 1.17
CA ARG A 81 -4.02 1.57 0.13
C ARG A 81 -4.28 0.07 0.17
N ASP A 82 -3.24 -0.77 0.31
CA ASP A 82 -3.41 -2.23 0.47
C ASP A 82 -4.28 -2.55 1.71
N LEU A 83 -3.93 -1.99 2.87
CA LEU A 83 -4.65 -2.24 4.10
C LEU A 83 -6.10 -1.73 4.05
N ALA A 84 -6.36 -0.58 3.43
CA ALA A 84 -7.71 -0.06 3.24
C ALA A 84 -8.54 -1.02 2.37
N ASN A 85 -7.99 -1.47 1.24
CA ASN A 85 -8.64 -2.46 0.38
C ASN A 85 -8.91 -3.77 1.16
N ARG A 86 -7.94 -4.28 1.92
CA ARG A 86 -8.11 -5.49 2.73
C ARG A 86 -9.23 -5.34 3.75
N VAL A 87 -9.26 -4.22 4.49
CA VAL A 87 -10.31 -3.91 5.46
C VAL A 87 -11.69 -3.87 4.79
N ASP A 88 -11.78 -3.25 3.61
CA ASP A 88 -13.05 -3.14 2.89
C ASP A 88 -13.54 -4.48 2.30
N HIS A 89 -12.63 -5.42 2.01
CA HIS A 89 -12.99 -6.79 1.64
C HIS A 89 -13.38 -7.67 2.85
N LEU A 90 -12.69 -7.51 3.99
CA LEU A 90 -12.94 -8.33 5.18
C LEU A 90 -14.25 -7.97 5.88
N LYS A 91 -14.66 -6.69 5.89
CA LYS A 91 -15.93 -6.23 6.47
C LYS A 91 -17.17 -6.99 5.95
N PRO A 92 -17.48 -7.02 4.64
CA PRO A 92 -18.67 -7.72 4.14
C PRO A 92 -18.56 -9.23 4.35
N ARG A 93 -17.37 -9.80 4.24
CA ARG A 93 -17.13 -11.22 4.53
C ARG A 93 -17.46 -11.57 5.97
N LEU A 94 -17.02 -10.75 6.92
CA LEU A 94 -17.35 -10.92 8.33
C LEU A 94 -18.87 -10.80 8.57
N GLN A 95 -19.53 -9.82 7.95
CA GLN A 95 -20.98 -9.66 8.07
C GLN A 95 -21.75 -10.88 7.56
N GLN A 96 -21.33 -11.48 6.45
CA GLN A 96 -21.93 -12.70 5.92
C GLN A 96 -21.69 -13.90 6.85
N LEU A 97 -20.44 -14.09 7.30
CA LEU A 97 -20.10 -15.18 8.23
C LEU A 97 -20.84 -15.05 9.56
N HIS A 98 -20.97 -13.83 10.09
CA HIS A 98 -21.69 -13.60 11.33
C HIS A 98 -23.19 -13.90 11.21
N LYS A 99 -23.79 -13.66 10.03
CA LYS A 99 -25.20 -14.00 9.76
C LYS A 99 -25.44 -15.51 9.67
N HIS A 100 -24.52 -16.26 9.07
CA HIS A 100 -24.72 -17.69 8.82
C HIS A 100 -24.11 -18.59 9.90
N GLN A 101 -23.02 -18.17 10.52
CA GLN A 101 -22.20 -18.95 11.45
C GLN A 101 -21.53 -18.07 12.52
N PRO A 102 -22.31 -17.42 13.41
CA PRO A 102 -21.82 -16.39 14.34
C PRO A 102 -20.73 -16.87 15.32
N HIS A 103 -20.69 -18.16 15.65
CA HIS A 103 -19.74 -18.75 16.60
C HIS A 103 -18.76 -19.73 15.96
N SER A 104 -18.54 -19.63 14.64
CA SER A 104 -17.53 -20.45 13.98
C SER A 104 -16.13 -19.92 14.23
N SER A 105 -15.14 -20.82 14.26
CA SER A 105 -13.72 -20.45 14.24
C SER A 105 -13.36 -19.56 13.05
N ASN A 106 -14.02 -19.74 11.90
CA ASN A 106 -13.83 -18.91 10.72
C ASN A 106 -14.26 -17.46 10.97
N THR A 107 -15.34 -17.22 11.72
CA THR A 107 -15.78 -15.88 12.09
C THR A 107 -14.76 -15.19 13.00
N GLU A 108 -14.18 -15.93 13.96
CA GLU A 108 -13.12 -15.42 14.85
C GLU A 108 -11.84 -15.08 14.06
N ILE A 109 -11.40 -15.96 13.15
CA ILE A 109 -10.22 -15.71 12.30
C ILE A 109 -10.39 -14.45 11.46
N VAL A 110 -11.53 -14.28 10.79
CA VAL A 110 -11.80 -13.10 9.94
C VAL A 110 -11.94 -11.84 10.80
N TYR A 111 -12.51 -11.95 12.00
CA TYR A 111 -12.58 -10.84 12.95
C TYR A 111 -11.19 -10.38 13.42
N ASP A 112 -10.33 -11.31 13.79
CA ASP A 112 -8.94 -11.04 14.21
C ASP A 112 -8.15 -10.38 13.08
N GLU A 113 -8.28 -10.89 11.85
CA GLU A 113 -7.60 -10.33 10.68
C GLU A 113 -8.09 -8.90 10.36
N LEU A 114 -9.40 -8.67 10.42
CA LEU A 114 -9.99 -7.34 10.21
C LEU A 114 -9.51 -6.37 11.29
N SER A 115 -9.52 -6.79 12.55
CA SER A 115 -9.11 -5.97 13.69
C SER A 115 -7.64 -5.57 13.60
N LEU A 116 -6.75 -6.52 13.30
CA LEU A 116 -5.33 -6.24 13.11
C LEU A 116 -5.09 -5.32 11.90
N SER A 117 -5.73 -5.59 10.76
CA SER A 117 -5.58 -4.79 9.55
C SER A 117 -6.06 -3.34 9.76
N ALA A 118 -7.17 -3.16 10.48
CA ALA A 118 -7.69 -1.84 10.83
C ALA A 118 -6.76 -1.09 11.80
N LEU A 119 -6.18 -1.79 12.77
CA LEU A 119 -5.25 -1.21 13.73
C LEU A 119 -3.95 -0.75 13.06
N GLU A 120 -3.37 -1.59 12.18
CA GLU A 120 -2.20 -1.21 11.38
C GLU A 120 -2.51 -0.04 10.45
N LEU A 121 -3.67 -0.06 9.77
CA LEU A 121 -4.11 1.03 8.91
C LEU A 121 -4.17 2.36 9.67
N ALA A 122 -4.73 2.35 10.88
CA ALA A 122 -4.78 3.53 11.73
C ALA A 122 -3.38 4.03 12.12
N GLY A 123 -2.48 3.11 12.51
CA GLY A 123 -1.09 3.44 12.84
C GLY A 123 -0.34 4.07 11.67
N TYR A 124 -0.41 3.48 10.48
CA TYR A 124 0.21 4.04 9.28
C TYR A 124 -0.39 5.38 8.86
N ARG A 125 -1.71 5.57 8.96
CA ARG A 125 -2.35 6.86 8.70
C ARG A 125 -1.85 7.96 9.65
N GLN A 126 -1.67 7.63 10.93
CA GLN A 126 -1.11 8.56 11.90
C GLN A 126 0.33 8.95 11.53
N VAL A 127 1.17 7.97 11.17
CA VAL A 127 2.54 8.21 10.71
C VAL A 127 2.55 9.15 9.51
N VAL A 128 1.75 8.87 8.47
CA VAL A 128 1.67 9.69 7.26
C VAL A 128 1.20 11.10 7.58
N GLN A 129 0.19 11.28 8.44
CA GLN A 129 -0.26 12.61 8.84
C GLN A 129 0.84 13.44 9.49
N ILE A 130 1.63 12.84 10.39
CA ILE A 130 2.77 13.50 11.04
C ILE A 130 3.85 13.84 10.01
N LEU A 131 4.22 12.89 9.15
CA LEU A 131 5.26 13.09 8.13
C LEU A 131 4.87 14.12 7.08
N GLU A 132 3.62 14.12 6.62
CA GLU A 132 3.11 15.14 5.69
C GLU A 132 3.04 16.52 6.32
N LYS A 133 2.75 16.61 7.63
CA LYS A 133 2.80 17.87 8.35
C LYS A 133 4.24 18.38 8.40
N ASN A 134 5.18 17.52 8.80
CA ASN A 134 6.61 17.84 8.85
C ASN A 134 7.13 18.28 7.47
N TRP A 135 6.76 17.56 6.42
CA TRP A 135 7.15 17.87 5.04
C TRP A 135 6.57 19.21 4.54
N ARG A 136 5.32 19.54 4.92
CA ARG A 136 4.68 20.83 4.56
C ARG A 136 5.28 22.03 5.28
N GLU A 137 5.62 21.86 6.55
CA GLU A 137 6.12 22.94 7.42
C GLU A 137 7.64 23.17 7.28
N GLU A 138 8.32 22.31 6.51
CA GLU A 138 9.77 22.36 6.36
C GLU A 138 10.23 23.57 5.53
N LYS A 139 10.98 24.47 6.19
CA LYS A 139 11.87 25.41 5.50
C LYS A 139 13.19 24.70 5.27
N PHE A 140 13.36 24.09 4.10
CA PHE A 140 14.58 23.37 3.77
C PHE A 140 15.82 24.28 3.97
N PRO A 141 16.78 23.89 4.83
CA PRO A 141 18.00 24.67 5.01
C PRO A 141 18.77 24.69 3.68
N LYS A 142 19.17 25.88 3.23
CA LYS A 142 20.09 26.03 2.10
C LYS A 142 21.45 25.42 2.51
N GLY A 143 21.78 24.22 2.05
CA GLY A 143 23.18 23.76 2.11
C GLY A 143 23.47 22.28 2.29
N TYR A 144 22.48 21.41 2.52
CA TYR A 144 22.75 19.98 2.61
C TYR A 144 21.91 19.21 1.60
N ILE A 145 22.60 18.72 0.58
CA ILE A 145 22.08 17.80 -0.43
C ILE A 145 22.37 16.39 0.11
N THR A 146 21.34 15.71 0.58
CA THR A 146 21.39 14.25 0.75
C THR A 146 21.38 13.59 -0.64
N ARG A 147 22.11 12.47 -0.80
CA ARG A 147 22.26 11.78 -2.08
C ARG A 147 20.95 11.18 -2.63
N HIS A 148 19.95 10.99 -1.77
CA HIS A 148 18.64 10.45 -2.13
C HIS A 148 17.58 11.22 -1.36
N ARG A 149 17.10 12.31 -1.95
CA ARG A 149 15.90 13.01 -1.48
C ARG A 149 14.92 13.06 -2.63
N ASP A 150 14.45 11.87 -3.00
CA ASP A 150 13.64 11.67 -4.21
C ASP A 150 12.33 12.48 -4.15
N LEU A 151 11.88 12.85 -2.95
CA LEU A 151 10.67 13.62 -2.71
C LEU A 151 10.87 15.14 -2.61
N ALA A 152 12.10 15.66 -2.57
CA ALA A 152 12.34 17.11 -2.42
C ALA A 152 11.73 17.94 -3.58
N ASN A 153 11.67 17.34 -4.76
CA ASN A 153 11.14 17.95 -5.99
C ASN A 153 9.89 17.21 -6.52
N ALA A 154 9.35 16.25 -5.77
CA ALA A 154 8.20 15.47 -6.23
C ALA A 154 6.92 16.32 -6.22
N VAL A 155 6.19 16.31 -7.33
CA VAL A 155 4.91 17.02 -7.44
C VAL A 155 3.87 16.33 -6.57
N ARG A 156 3.21 17.10 -5.72
CA ARG A 156 2.14 16.62 -4.83
C ARG A 156 0.88 16.31 -5.64
N HIS A 157 0.79 15.11 -6.18
CA HIS A 157 -0.45 14.57 -6.71
C HIS A 157 -1.05 13.60 -5.69
N SER A 158 -2.07 14.06 -4.96
CA SER A 158 -2.93 13.14 -4.20
C SER A 158 -3.75 12.35 -5.21
N VAL A 159 -3.61 11.03 -5.19
CA VAL A 159 -4.50 10.13 -5.93
C VAL A 159 -5.87 10.17 -5.26
N ASP A 160 -6.90 10.52 -6.02
CA ASP A 160 -8.28 10.32 -5.59
C ASP A 160 -8.59 8.82 -5.61
N MET A 161 -8.74 8.22 -4.43
CA MET A 161 -9.05 6.79 -4.32
C MET A 161 -10.52 6.48 -4.56
N ASP A 162 -11.39 7.50 -4.55
CA ASP A 162 -12.81 7.37 -4.90
C ASP A 162 -13.00 7.33 -6.43
N ASP A 163 -12.09 7.94 -7.20
CA ASP A 163 -12.03 7.80 -8.66
C ASP A 163 -11.47 6.42 -9.05
N PRO A 164 -12.29 5.55 -9.69
CA PRO A 164 -11.85 4.22 -10.10
C PRO A 164 -10.61 4.23 -11.02
N LYS A 165 -10.44 5.24 -11.87
CA LYS A 165 -9.30 5.35 -12.80
C LYS A 165 -8.01 5.61 -12.04
N GLN A 166 -8.03 6.60 -11.15
CA GLN A 166 -6.87 6.97 -10.35
C GLN A 166 -6.47 5.86 -9.38
N ARG A 167 -7.45 5.16 -8.82
CA ARG A 167 -7.22 3.95 -8.01
C ARG A 167 -6.46 2.87 -8.79
N VAL A 168 -6.88 2.53 -10.01
CA VAL A 168 -6.16 1.55 -10.86
C VAL A 168 -4.73 1.98 -11.12
N LEU A 169 -4.55 3.23 -11.55
CA LEU A 169 -3.22 3.76 -11.89
C LEU A 169 -2.30 3.74 -10.68
N SER A 170 -2.81 4.12 -9.50
CA SER A 170 -2.05 4.05 -8.26
C SER A 170 -1.66 2.62 -7.91
N MET A 171 -2.53 1.64 -8.12
CA MET A 171 -2.21 0.23 -7.85
C MET A 171 -1.13 -0.30 -8.80
N LEU A 172 -1.18 0.08 -10.08
CA LEU A 172 -0.13 -0.28 -11.05
C LEU A 172 1.21 0.37 -10.71
N LEU A 173 1.19 1.66 -10.31
CA LEU A 173 2.38 2.36 -9.85
C LEU A 173 2.95 1.72 -8.58
N ASP A 174 2.10 1.37 -7.61
CA ASP A 174 2.52 0.70 -6.38
C ASP A 174 3.13 -0.67 -6.66
N MET A 175 2.56 -1.44 -7.59
CA MET A 175 3.11 -2.73 -7.98
C MET A 175 4.46 -2.61 -8.67
N SER A 176 4.66 -1.57 -9.50
CA SER A 176 5.92 -1.31 -10.18
C SER A 176 7.01 -0.83 -9.22
N LEU A 177 6.67 0.11 -8.33
CA LEU A 177 7.63 0.75 -7.42
C LEU A 177 7.87 -0.04 -6.14
N PHE A 178 6.86 -0.74 -5.64
CA PHE A 178 6.89 -1.53 -4.40
C PHE A 178 6.28 -2.92 -4.59
N PRO A 179 6.89 -3.80 -5.43
CA PRO A 179 6.34 -5.13 -5.71
C PRO A 179 6.11 -5.98 -4.45
N ALA A 180 6.95 -5.80 -3.41
CA ALA A 180 6.83 -6.51 -2.14
C ALA A 180 5.63 -6.05 -1.28
N LEU A 181 5.06 -4.89 -1.58
CA LEU A 181 3.88 -4.32 -0.93
C LEU A 181 2.61 -4.48 -1.79
N ALA A 182 2.72 -5.10 -2.97
CA ALA A 182 1.60 -5.30 -3.86
C ALA A 182 0.60 -6.29 -3.26
N SER A 183 -0.69 -5.91 -3.24
CA SER A 183 -1.77 -6.75 -2.72
C SER A 183 -1.94 -8.02 -3.54
N GLU A 184 -2.16 -9.16 -2.88
CA GLU A 184 -2.60 -10.40 -3.54
C GLU A 184 -3.94 -10.22 -4.28
N HIS A 185 -4.73 -9.22 -3.91
CA HIS A 185 -6.03 -8.92 -4.50
C HIS A 185 -5.95 -8.01 -5.73
N TYR A 186 -4.77 -7.51 -6.09
CA TYR A 186 -4.61 -6.61 -7.23
C TYR A 186 -5.02 -7.21 -8.58
N PRO A 187 -4.70 -8.48 -8.91
CA PRO A 187 -5.22 -9.11 -10.12
C PRO A 187 -6.76 -9.17 -10.13
N LEU A 188 -7.39 -9.47 -8.99
CA LEU A 188 -8.85 -9.55 -8.86
C LEU A 188 -9.51 -8.18 -9.05
N ILE A 189 -8.95 -7.14 -8.41
CA ILE A 189 -9.46 -5.77 -8.54
C ILE A 189 -9.27 -5.27 -9.97
N LEU A 190 -8.14 -5.58 -10.62
CA LEU A 190 -7.92 -5.27 -12.03
C LEU A 190 -8.92 -6.00 -12.94
N GLU A 191 -9.25 -7.27 -12.67
CA GLU A 191 -10.30 -8.00 -13.40
C GLU A 191 -11.69 -7.39 -13.19
N GLU A 192 -12.08 -7.10 -11.96
CA GLU A 192 -13.36 -6.46 -11.64
C GLU A 192 -13.49 -5.08 -12.31
N MET A 193 -12.39 -4.34 -12.35
CA MET A 193 -12.32 -3.01 -12.97
C MET A 193 -12.25 -3.08 -14.50
N ALA A 194 -11.55 -4.05 -15.09
CA ALA A 194 -11.58 -4.29 -16.53
C ALA A 194 -13.01 -4.65 -17.02
N ARG A 195 -13.82 -5.24 -16.14
CA ARG A 195 -15.25 -5.50 -16.40
C ARG A 195 -16.14 -4.27 -16.23
N ASN A 196 -15.65 -3.19 -15.61
CA ASN A 196 -16.41 -1.96 -15.40
C ASN A 196 -16.51 -1.16 -16.71
N PRO A 197 -17.73 -0.97 -17.27
CA PRO A 197 -17.92 -0.27 -18.53
C PRO A 197 -17.48 1.21 -18.47
N GLU A 198 -17.47 1.85 -17.30
CA GLU A 198 -17.01 3.24 -17.11
C GLU A 198 -15.51 3.41 -17.43
N LEU A 199 -14.69 2.39 -17.15
CA LEU A 199 -13.25 2.40 -17.49
C LEU A 199 -13.00 2.17 -18.98
N LEU A 200 -13.90 1.46 -19.66
CA LEU A 200 -13.90 1.30 -21.12
C LEU A 200 -14.31 2.60 -21.85
N ILE A 201 -14.90 3.57 -21.15
CA ILE A 201 -15.22 4.91 -21.71
C ILE A 201 -13.93 5.68 -22.04
N VAL A 202 -12.76 5.33 -21.48
CA VAL A 202 -11.46 5.93 -21.86
C VAL A 202 -11.21 5.81 -23.37
N VAL A 203 -11.67 4.74 -24.03
CA VAL A 203 -11.59 4.59 -25.50
C VAL A 203 -12.38 5.69 -26.24
N ASN A 204 -13.45 6.17 -25.62
CA ASN A 204 -14.37 7.17 -26.16
C ASN A 204 -14.10 8.60 -25.66
N GLN A 205 -13.05 8.82 -24.85
CA GLN A 205 -12.67 10.16 -24.38
C GLN A 205 -11.93 10.96 -25.46
N PRO A 206 -11.89 12.31 -25.36
CA PRO A 206 -11.10 13.16 -26.25
C PRO A 206 -9.62 12.72 -26.28
N VAL A 207 -8.94 12.93 -27.40
CA VAL A 207 -7.54 12.49 -27.62
C VAL A 207 -6.61 13.05 -26.53
N ASP A 208 -6.81 14.31 -26.14
CA ASP A 208 -6.01 15.02 -25.15
C ASP A 208 -6.09 14.40 -23.73
N GLU A 209 -7.23 13.80 -23.38
CA GLU A 209 -7.39 13.07 -22.11
C GLU A 209 -6.74 11.68 -22.20
N ARG A 210 -6.87 11.01 -23.36
CA ARG A 210 -6.23 9.71 -23.62
C ARG A 210 -4.72 9.78 -23.57
N GLU A 211 -4.11 10.85 -24.06
CA GLU A 211 -2.64 11.02 -24.04
C GLU A 211 -2.06 11.01 -22.62
N ARG A 212 -2.78 11.55 -21.63
CA ARG A 212 -2.34 11.52 -20.23
C ARG A 212 -2.28 10.10 -19.69
N TYR A 213 -3.30 9.30 -19.98
CA TYR A 213 -3.36 7.90 -19.58
C TYR A 213 -2.34 7.05 -20.33
N ILE A 214 -2.18 7.28 -21.64
CA ILE A 214 -1.18 6.60 -22.48
C ILE A 214 0.23 6.92 -21.96
N GLY A 215 0.53 8.18 -21.64
CA GLY A 215 1.82 8.58 -21.08
C GLY A 215 2.11 7.91 -19.73
N GLN A 216 1.11 7.78 -18.86
CA GLN A 216 1.25 7.06 -17.59
C GLN A 216 1.47 5.57 -17.79
N ILE A 217 0.70 4.91 -18.67
CA ILE A 217 0.86 3.49 -18.98
C ILE A 217 2.25 3.22 -19.56
N LEU A 218 2.72 4.05 -20.51
CA LEU A 218 4.05 3.93 -21.09
C LEU A 218 5.17 4.12 -20.05
N SER A 219 4.99 5.04 -19.09
CA SER A 219 5.92 5.23 -17.98
C SER A 219 5.99 3.99 -17.08
N ILE A 220 4.83 3.40 -16.74
CA ILE A 220 4.75 2.16 -15.95
C ILE A 220 5.41 1.00 -16.68
N MET A 221 5.11 0.83 -17.98
CA MET A 221 5.70 -0.21 -18.82
C MET A 221 7.23 -0.10 -18.86
N ASN A 222 7.75 1.12 -19.05
CA ASN A 222 9.19 1.36 -19.07
C ASN A 222 9.84 1.08 -17.71
N GLY A 223 9.19 1.48 -16.60
CA GLY A 223 9.66 1.19 -15.24
C GLY A 223 9.65 -0.31 -14.90
N ALA A 224 8.69 -1.06 -15.43
CA ALA A 224 8.58 -2.51 -15.25
C ALA A 224 9.43 -3.34 -16.24
N GLY A 225 10.14 -2.68 -17.18
CA GLY A 225 10.89 -3.35 -18.23
C GLY A 225 10.03 -4.11 -19.24
N LEU A 226 8.74 -3.76 -19.36
CA LEU A 226 7.79 -4.40 -20.25
C LEU A 226 7.70 -3.65 -21.58
N SER A 227 7.85 -4.36 -22.69
CA SER A 227 7.60 -3.80 -24.02
C SER A 227 6.15 -4.00 -24.45
N PHE A 228 5.71 -3.19 -25.41
CA PHE A 228 4.41 -3.41 -26.07
C PHE A 228 4.34 -4.79 -26.76
N GLY A 229 5.50 -5.32 -27.19
CA GLY A 229 5.61 -6.66 -27.75
C GLY A 229 5.31 -7.74 -26.72
N ASP A 230 5.73 -7.56 -25.46
CA ASP A 230 5.49 -8.52 -24.37
C ASP A 230 4.01 -8.58 -24.00
N ILE A 231 3.34 -7.42 -23.93
CA ILE A 231 1.89 -7.33 -23.67
C ILE A 231 1.11 -7.94 -24.83
N ALA A 232 1.48 -7.63 -26.08
CA ALA A 232 0.84 -8.20 -27.25
C ALA A 232 1.03 -9.72 -27.32
N ALA A 233 2.24 -10.23 -27.03
CA ALA A 233 2.51 -11.66 -26.98
C ALA A 233 1.72 -12.36 -25.87
N TYR A 234 1.57 -11.73 -24.71
CA TYR A 234 0.73 -12.25 -23.61
C TYR A 234 -0.75 -12.30 -24.01
N GLY A 235 -1.30 -11.23 -24.58
CA GLY A 235 -2.69 -11.19 -25.04
C GLY A 235 -2.96 -12.20 -26.16
N LEU A 236 -2.02 -12.36 -27.10
CA LEU A 236 -2.14 -13.33 -28.19
C LEU A 236 -2.00 -14.78 -27.73
N SER A 237 -1.20 -15.04 -26.68
CA SER A 237 -1.07 -16.38 -26.07
C SER A 237 -2.24 -16.72 -25.14
N HIS A 238 -3.03 -15.73 -24.71
CA HIS A 238 -4.23 -15.90 -23.89
C HIS A 238 -5.44 -15.19 -24.51
N PRO A 239 -6.00 -15.69 -25.63
CA PRO A 239 -7.05 -15.01 -26.39
C PRO A 239 -8.35 -14.75 -25.61
N SER A 240 -8.61 -15.53 -24.55
CA SER A 240 -9.72 -15.31 -23.62
C SER A 240 -9.60 -13.99 -22.86
N ALA A 241 -8.38 -13.54 -22.58
CA ALA A 241 -8.13 -12.22 -21.96
C ALA A 241 -8.45 -11.04 -22.89
N LEU A 242 -8.59 -11.29 -24.20
CA LEU A 242 -8.90 -10.29 -25.22
C LEU A 242 -10.35 -10.37 -25.72
N SER A 243 -11.15 -11.33 -25.25
CA SER A 243 -12.52 -11.56 -25.71
C SER A 243 -13.55 -10.98 -24.75
N PRO A 244 -14.44 -10.07 -25.18
CA PRO A 244 -15.55 -9.57 -24.35
C PRO A 244 -16.63 -10.61 -24.02
N LYS A 245 -16.47 -11.88 -24.45
CA LYS A 245 -17.55 -12.88 -24.50
C LYS A 245 -17.77 -13.71 -23.24
N ASP A 246 -17.02 -13.52 -22.15
CA ASP A 246 -17.35 -14.16 -20.87
C ASP A 246 -18.41 -13.36 -20.06
N ARG A 247 -19.27 -12.62 -20.78
CA ARG A 247 -20.52 -12.09 -20.25
C ARG A 247 -21.60 -13.17 -20.39
N ALA A 248 -22.13 -13.61 -19.24
CA ALA A 248 -23.30 -14.48 -19.08
C ALA A 248 -23.06 -15.99 -19.22
N SER A 249 -22.52 -16.62 -18.17
CA SER A 249 -22.75 -18.05 -17.88
C SER A 249 -22.71 -18.35 -16.37
N MET A 250 -23.33 -17.51 -15.54
CA MET A 250 -23.79 -17.89 -14.18
C MET A 250 -25.13 -17.21 -13.83
N ALA A 251 -25.91 -16.83 -14.83
CA ALA A 251 -27.33 -16.58 -14.68
C ALA A 251 -28.06 -17.64 -15.50
N MET A 252 -28.88 -18.45 -14.83
CA MET A 252 -29.69 -19.56 -15.37
C MET A 252 -29.02 -20.93 -15.42
N VAL A 253 -29.05 -21.64 -14.29
CA VAL A 253 -29.60 -23.01 -14.25
C VAL A 253 -30.45 -23.12 -12.98
N HIS A 254 -31.76 -23.30 -13.22
CA HIS A 254 -32.91 -23.60 -12.34
C HIS A 254 -32.80 -23.47 -10.82
#